data_AF-A0A1A2WVT2-F1
#
_entry.id   AF-A0A1A2WVT2-F1
#
_cell.length_a   1.000
_cell.length_b   1.000
_cell.length_c   1.000
_cell.angle_alpha   90.00
_cell.angle_beta   90.00
_cell.angle_gamma   90.00
#
_symmetry.space_group_name_H-M   'P 1'
#
loop_
_entity.id
_entity.type
_entity.pdbx_description
1 polymer ?
#
loop_
_entity_poly.entity_id
_entity_poly.type
_entity_poly.pdbx_seq_one_letter_code
_entity_poly.pdbx_strand_id
1 'polypeptide(L)'
;MAAHASLIEGFDTDALVAESPGDEVIAALEDPRIASSLSVLLEHADLLATIVVGLDGLLRRAEVIGDNVASGVAEIRGVAASGGGQTLWPSVDFAALSDSVSRLSAAVVNATPGLDRLLRSALADPQTVEIIADVGEALLEGKRAAAADPRGPKGVFALMRVTKDPDVSRGLGFMIQIARAFGRRLAQADTAPAARHAAT
;
A
#
# COMPACT_ATOMS: atom_id res chain seq x y z
N MET A 1 -57.86 -26.70 1.53
CA MET A 1 -57.22 -26.99 2.83
C MET A 1 -55.97 -27.79 2.53
N ALA A 2 -54.83 -27.15 2.23
CA ALA A 2 -53.90 -26.52 3.17
C ALA A 2 -53.20 -27.55 4.09
N ALA A 3 -51.95 -27.88 3.78
CA ALA A 3 -50.83 -27.89 4.73
C ALA A 3 -49.53 -28.26 3.99
N HIS A 4 -48.73 -27.23 3.67
CA HIS A 4 -47.29 -27.36 3.46
C HIS A 4 -46.61 -27.40 4.83
N ALA A 5 -45.82 -28.44 5.10
CA ALA A 5 -44.81 -28.51 6.16
C ALA A 5 -43.94 -29.74 5.85
N SER A 6 -42.62 -29.74 5.80
CA SER A 6 -41.62 -28.73 6.12
C SER A 6 -40.28 -29.33 5.66
N LEU A 7 -39.73 -28.82 4.55
CA LEU A 7 -38.33 -28.99 4.20
C LEU A 7 -37.55 -27.93 4.96
N ILE A 8 -37.07 -28.28 6.15
CA ILE A 8 -35.94 -27.59 6.75
C ILE A 8 -34.76 -28.52 6.48
N GLU A 9 -34.22 -28.44 5.26
CA GLU A 9 -32.84 -28.82 5.03
C GLU A 9 -32.00 -28.05 6.05
N GLY A 10 -31.27 -28.79 6.88
CA GLY A 10 -30.27 -28.21 7.75
C GLY A 10 -29.29 -27.46 6.87
N PHE A 11 -29.37 -26.13 6.91
CA PHE A 11 -28.31 -25.29 6.39
C PHE A 11 -27.04 -25.71 7.12
N ASP A 12 -26.06 -26.23 6.38
CA ASP A 12 -24.70 -26.46 6.85
C ASP A 12 -24.17 -25.18 7.49
N THR A 13 -24.29 -25.09 8.81
CA THR A 13 -23.77 -23.97 9.59
C THR A 13 -22.24 -23.94 9.61
N ASP A 14 -21.58 -25.02 9.16
CA ASP A 14 -20.12 -25.11 9.03
C ASP A 14 -19.58 -24.45 7.76
N ALA A 15 -20.39 -24.25 6.71
CA ALA A 15 -19.91 -23.67 5.46
C ALA A 15 -19.88 -22.12 5.44
N LEU A 16 -20.36 -21.47 6.51
CA LEU A 16 -20.48 -20.00 6.61
C LEU A 16 -19.35 -19.34 7.41
N VAL A 17 -18.40 -20.11 7.96
CA VAL A 17 -17.17 -19.57 8.56
C VAL A 17 -16.04 -19.71 7.55
N ALA A 18 -16.19 -19.06 6.39
CA ALA A 18 -15.04 -18.83 5.53
C ALA A 18 -14.17 -17.79 6.25
N GLU A 19 -12.99 -18.23 6.70
CA GLU A 19 -11.96 -17.43 7.39
C GLU A 19 -11.89 -16.03 6.77
N SER A 20 -12.35 -15.04 7.52
CA SER A 20 -12.41 -13.68 7.02
C SER A 20 -10.98 -13.10 7.02
N PRO A 21 -10.65 -12.13 6.15
CA PRO A 21 -9.35 -11.46 6.22
C PRO A 21 -9.06 -10.83 7.60
N GLY A 22 -10.12 -10.54 8.37
CA GLY A 22 -10.01 -10.13 9.76
C GLY A 22 -9.54 -11.26 10.67
N ASP A 23 -9.98 -12.49 10.41
CA ASP A 23 -9.53 -13.69 11.14
C ASP A 23 -8.07 -14.01 10.85
N GLU A 24 -7.59 -13.81 9.61
CA GLU A 24 -6.15 -13.93 9.28
C GLU A 24 -5.29 -12.89 10.02
N VAL A 25 -5.77 -11.64 10.12
CA VAL A 25 -5.07 -10.59 10.87
C VAL A 25 -5.13 -10.85 12.38
N ILE A 26 -6.26 -11.34 12.89
CA ILE A 26 -6.40 -11.75 14.30
C ILE A 26 -5.47 -12.93 14.60
N ALA A 27 -5.40 -13.93 13.73
CA ALA A 27 -4.49 -15.07 13.85
C ALA A 27 -3.01 -14.63 13.77
N ALA A 28 -2.69 -13.66 12.90
CA ALA A 28 -1.35 -13.08 12.84
C ALA A 28 -1.01 -12.26 14.10
N LEU A 29 -2.00 -11.63 14.74
CA LEU A 29 -1.84 -10.90 16.00
C LEU A 29 -1.73 -11.81 17.23
N GLU A 30 -2.14 -13.07 17.13
CA GLU A 30 -1.89 -14.08 18.17
C GLU A 30 -0.40 -14.45 18.27
N ASP A 31 0.41 -14.19 17.23
CA ASP A 31 1.87 -14.32 17.32
C ASP A 31 2.47 -13.15 18.13
N PRO A 32 3.09 -13.42 19.30
CA PRO A 32 3.67 -12.37 20.14
C PRO A 32 4.78 -11.57 19.46
N ARG A 33 5.49 -12.12 18.46
CA ARG A 33 6.50 -11.36 17.70
C ARG A 33 5.87 -10.37 16.73
N ILE A 34 4.75 -10.74 16.11
CA ILE A 34 4.03 -9.86 15.17
C ILE A 34 3.34 -8.74 15.95
N ALA A 35 2.69 -9.08 17.06
CA ALA A 35 2.09 -8.10 17.97
C ALA A 35 3.13 -7.10 18.51
N SER A 36 4.33 -7.56 18.91
CA SER A 36 5.39 -6.65 19.37
C SER A 36 5.93 -5.76 18.26
N SER A 37 6.07 -6.28 17.04
CA SER A 37 6.55 -5.51 15.89
C SER A 37 5.55 -4.42 15.49
N LEU A 38 4.26 -4.75 15.49
CA LEU A 38 3.18 -3.79 15.25
C LEU A 38 3.08 -2.74 16.37
N SER A 39 3.26 -3.14 17.63
CA SER A 39 3.31 -2.20 18.75
C SER A 39 4.43 -1.18 18.57
N VAL A 40 5.64 -1.60 18.19
CA VAL A 40 6.78 -0.70 17.95
C VAL A 40 6.51 0.24 16.76
N LEU A 41 5.91 -0.27 15.67
CA LEU A 41 5.55 0.56 14.53
C LEU A 41 4.46 1.60 14.86
N LEU A 42 3.46 1.21 15.65
CA LEU A 42 2.39 2.10 16.11
C LEU A 42 2.91 3.15 17.11
N GLU A 43 3.82 2.76 18.00
CA GLU A 43 4.47 3.66 18.96
C GLU A 43 5.29 4.75 18.26
N HIS A 44 5.87 4.43 17.10
CA HIS A 44 6.66 5.36 16.30
C HIS A 44 5.93 5.88 15.05
N ALA A 45 4.60 5.77 15.00
CA ALA A 45 3.80 6.17 13.83
C ALA A 45 3.93 7.68 13.50
N ASP A 46 4.17 8.53 14.50
CA ASP A 46 4.41 9.96 14.31
C ASP A 46 5.77 10.25 13.62
N LEU A 47 6.78 9.45 13.95
CA LEU A 47 8.09 9.50 13.31
C LEU A 47 8.00 9.03 11.86
N LEU A 48 7.21 7.98 11.60
CA LEU A 48 6.91 7.53 10.23
C LEU A 48 6.20 8.63 9.43
N ALA A 49 5.22 9.32 10.01
CA ALA A 49 4.55 10.45 9.36
C ALA A 49 5.53 11.58 9.03
N THR A 50 6.44 11.88 9.95
CA THR A 50 7.50 12.89 9.74
C THR A 50 8.47 12.47 8.63
N ILE A 51 8.82 11.19 8.53
CA ILE A 51 9.64 10.66 7.43
C ILE A 51 8.91 10.78 6.10
N VAL A 52 7.62 10.46 6.05
CA VAL A 52 6.82 10.55 4.82
C VAL A 52 6.72 12.00 4.34
N VAL A 53 6.47 12.95 5.24
CA VAL A 53 6.44 14.38 4.91
C VAL A 53 7.82 14.89 4.50
N GLY A 54 8.87 14.47 5.20
CA GLY A 54 10.25 14.81 4.86
C GLY A 54 10.66 14.26 3.49
N LEU A 55 10.23 13.05 3.16
CA LEU A 55 10.48 12.40 1.88
C LEU A 55 9.72 13.09 0.74
N ASP A 56 8.46 13.49 0.95
CA ASP A 56 7.70 14.30 0.00
C ASP A 56 8.41 15.64 -0.28
N GLY A 57 8.85 16.33 0.77
CA GLY A 57 9.61 17.57 0.65
C GLY A 57 10.95 17.40 -0.07
N LEU A 58 11.63 16.26 0.11
CA LEU A 58 12.85 15.90 -0.60
C LEU A 58 12.57 15.61 -2.08
N LEU A 59 11.55 14.81 -2.39
CA LEU A 59 11.17 14.46 -3.77
C LEU A 59 10.77 15.71 -4.57
N ARG A 60 10.00 16.62 -3.97
CA ARG A 60 9.63 17.91 -4.58
C ARG A 60 10.83 18.78 -4.92
N ARG A 61 11.92 18.65 -4.17
CA ARG A 61 13.17 19.40 -4.36
C ARG A 61 14.23 18.61 -5.11
N ALA A 62 14.02 17.31 -5.33
CA ALA A 62 14.99 16.40 -5.93
C ALA A 62 15.29 16.77 -7.38
N GLU A 63 14.35 17.36 -8.12
CA GLU A 63 14.63 17.85 -9.48
C GLU A 63 15.58 19.05 -9.45
N VAL A 64 15.31 20.04 -8.59
CA VAL A 64 16.17 21.23 -8.45
C VAL A 64 17.53 20.87 -7.85
N ILE A 65 17.56 20.01 -6.83
CA ILE A 65 18.81 19.55 -6.21
C ILE A 65 19.56 18.64 -7.18
N GLY A 66 18.86 17.80 -7.94
CA GLY A 66 19.43 16.90 -8.94
C GLY A 66 20.15 17.67 -10.04
N ASP A 67 19.54 18.73 -10.58
CA ASP A 67 20.18 19.59 -11.57
C ASP A 67 21.41 20.32 -11.01
N ASN A 68 21.32 20.84 -9.79
CA ASN A 68 22.45 21.52 -9.13
C ASN A 68 23.60 20.55 -8.79
N VAL A 69 23.28 19.34 -8.34
CA VAL A 69 24.28 18.29 -8.03
C VAL A 69 24.90 17.75 -9.31
N ALA A 70 24.11 17.51 -10.36
CA ALA A 70 24.61 17.07 -11.66
C ALA A 70 25.51 18.12 -12.29
N SER A 71 25.12 19.40 -12.23
CA SER A 71 25.93 20.52 -12.69
C SER A 71 27.21 20.64 -11.87
N GLY A 72 27.14 20.54 -10.55
CA GLY A 72 28.30 20.56 -9.66
C GLY A 72 29.27 19.39 -9.91
N VAL A 73 28.77 18.19 -10.17
CA VAL A 73 29.61 17.03 -10.54
C VAL A 73 30.25 17.20 -11.92
N ALA A 74 29.51 17.77 -12.89
CA ALA A 74 30.06 18.08 -14.21
C ALA A 74 31.15 19.17 -14.13
N GLU A 75 30.97 20.17 -13.28
CA GLU A 75 31.94 21.22 -13.01
C GLU A 75 33.18 20.67 -12.28
N ILE A 76 33.01 19.83 -11.25
CA ILE A 76 34.11 19.14 -10.58
C ILE A 76 34.88 18.24 -11.56
N ARG A 77 34.19 17.52 -12.44
CA ARG A 77 34.82 16.72 -13.51
C ARG A 77 35.55 17.61 -14.51
N GLY A 78 34.99 18.76 -14.86
CA GLY A 78 35.60 19.75 -15.75
C GLY A 78 36.88 20.36 -15.14
N VAL A 79 36.86 20.68 -13.85
CA VAL A 79 38.01 21.17 -13.08
C VAL A 79 39.07 20.08 -12.90
N ALA A 80 38.68 18.84 -12.62
CA ALA A 80 39.60 17.71 -12.51
C ALA A 80 40.24 17.30 -13.86
N ALA A 81 39.53 17.52 -14.97
CA ALA A 81 40.04 17.29 -16.33
C ALA A 81 40.92 18.43 -16.84
N SER A 82 40.75 19.65 -16.33
CA SER A 82 41.52 20.84 -16.73
C SER A 82 42.68 21.15 -15.79
N GLY A 83 42.64 20.71 -14.53
CA GLY A 83 43.74 20.76 -13.57
C GLY A 83 44.48 19.42 -13.54
N GLY A 84 45.69 19.37 -14.09
CA GLY A 84 46.52 18.17 -14.13
C GLY A 84 46.72 17.52 -12.75
N GLY A 85 45.96 16.46 -12.48
CA GLY A 85 46.29 15.39 -11.54
C GLY A 85 46.40 15.73 -10.05
N GLN A 86 46.11 16.95 -9.60
CA GLN A 86 46.09 17.26 -8.16
C GLN A 86 44.66 17.06 -7.63
N THR A 87 44.45 15.87 -7.07
CA THR A 87 43.30 15.47 -6.26
C THR A 87 43.05 16.51 -5.18
N LEU A 88 42.17 17.48 -5.47
CA LEU A 88 41.88 18.56 -4.54
C LEU A 88 41.26 18.02 -3.23
N TRP A 89 40.55 16.88 -3.24
CA TRP A 89 39.80 16.38 -2.09
C TRP A 89 40.20 14.93 -1.72
N PRO A 90 41.10 14.72 -0.74
CA PRO A 90 41.60 13.39 -0.36
C PRO A 90 40.55 12.45 0.25
N SER A 91 39.38 12.97 0.63
CA SER A 91 38.36 12.24 1.39
C SER A 91 37.20 11.69 0.56
N VAL A 92 37.15 11.95 -0.75
CA VAL A 92 36.06 11.49 -1.62
C VAL A 92 36.61 10.51 -2.65
N ASP A 93 36.40 9.23 -2.38
CA ASP A 93 36.69 8.16 -3.32
C ASP A 93 35.60 8.11 -4.40
N PHE A 94 35.84 8.85 -5.48
CA PHE A 94 34.95 8.88 -6.65
C PHE A 94 34.79 7.50 -7.31
N ALA A 95 35.78 6.60 -7.17
CA ALA A 95 35.67 5.25 -7.68
C ALA A 95 34.67 4.43 -6.84
N ALA A 96 34.75 4.52 -5.51
CA ALA A 96 33.78 3.88 -4.61
C ALA A 96 32.36 4.44 -4.76
N LEU A 97 32.22 5.74 -5.02
CA LEU A 97 30.93 6.36 -5.34
C LEU A 97 30.38 5.85 -6.67
N SER A 98 31.22 5.74 -7.70
CA SER A 98 30.79 5.22 -9.00
C SER A 98 30.35 3.75 -8.92
N ASP A 99 31.03 2.94 -8.08
CA ASP A 99 30.66 1.56 -7.82
C ASP A 99 29.35 1.45 -7.01
N SER A 100 29.13 2.36 -6.07
CA SER A 100 27.87 2.41 -5.33
C SER A 100 26.69 2.82 -6.21
N VAL A 101 26.89 3.79 -7.10
CA VAL A 101 25.88 4.24 -8.08
C VAL A 101 25.60 3.16 -9.12
N SER A 102 26.61 2.43 -9.59
CA SER A 102 26.42 1.33 -10.55
C SER A 102 25.70 0.13 -9.92
N ARG A 103 25.99 -0.21 -8.67
CA ARG A 103 25.26 -1.24 -7.92
C ARG A 103 23.82 -0.84 -7.66
N LEU A 104 23.59 0.42 -7.27
CA LEU A 104 22.25 0.95 -7.07
C LEU A 104 21.46 0.99 -8.39
N SER A 105 22.07 1.43 -9.48
CA SER A 105 21.42 1.42 -10.80
C SER A 105 21.11 0.00 -11.26
N ALA A 106 22.01 -0.96 -11.04
CA ALA A 106 21.74 -2.37 -11.33
C ALA A 106 20.60 -2.94 -10.47
N ALA A 107 20.53 -2.58 -9.18
CA ALA A 107 19.44 -2.98 -8.29
C ALA A 107 18.09 -2.36 -8.73
N VAL A 108 18.08 -1.08 -9.11
CA VAL A 108 16.91 -0.40 -9.64
C VAL A 108 16.49 -1.00 -10.98
N VAL A 109 17.42 -1.26 -11.91
CA VAL A 109 17.16 -1.93 -13.21
C VAL A 109 16.56 -3.32 -12.99
N ASN A 110 17.06 -4.08 -12.02
CA ASN A 110 16.50 -5.39 -11.66
C ASN A 110 15.11 -5.29 -10.99
N ALA A 111 14.83 -4.21 -10.26
CA ALA A 111 13.52 -3.93 -9.69
C ALA A 111 12.54 -3.29 -10.71
N THR A 112 13.07 -2.77 -11.83
CA THR A 112 12.31 -2.03 -12.85
C THR A 112 11.17 -2.83 -13.46
N PRO A 113 11.26 -4.15 -13.74
CA PRO A 113 10.12 -4.91 -14.24
C PRO A 113 8.94 -4.98 -13.26
N GLY A 114 9.20 -4.93 -11.95
CA GLY A 114 8.17 -4.86 -10.91
C GLY A 114 7.59 -3.45 -10.78
N LEU A 115 8.47 -2.44 -10.83
CA LEU A 115 8.07 -1.03 -10.83
C LEU A 115 7.29 -0.64 -12.09
N ASP A 116 7.71 -1.07 -13.28
CA ASP A 116 7.08 -0.82 -14.57
C ASP A 116 5.73 -1.54 -14.67
N ARG A 117 5.58 -2.71 -14.02
CA ARG A 117 4.26 -3.32 -13.83
C ARG A 117 3.39 -2.50 -12.89
N LEU A 118 3.92 -1.97 -11.78
CA LEU A 118 3.15 -1.11 -10.88
C LEU A 118 2.74 0.22 -11.55
N LEU A 119 3.69 0.88 -12.21
CA LEU A 119 3.56 2.17 -12.90
C LEU A 119 2.81 2.09 -14.23
N ARG A 120 2.66 0.90 -14.83
CA ARG A 120 1.74 0.68 -15.96
C ARG A 120 0.45 -0.02 -15.53
N SER A 121 0.34 -0.43 -14.27
CA SER A 121 -0.92 -0.95 -13.72
C SER A 121 -1.82 0.19 -13.27
N ALA A 122 -3.05 -0.18 -12.91
CA ALA A 122 -4.10 0.70 -12.42
C ALA A 122 -3.64 1.78 -11.43
N LEU A 123 -2.53 1.59 -10.68
CA LEU A 123 -1.98 2.57 -9.74
C LEU A 123 -1.45 3.87 -10.37
N ALA A 124 -1.08 3.88 -11.66
CA ALA A 124 -0.66 5.10 -12.36
C ALA A 124 -1.78 5.76 -13.18
N ASP A 125 -2.97 5.16 -13.18
CA ASP A 125 -4.13 5.77 -13.80
C ASP A 125 -4.58 6.98 -12.96
N PRO A 126 -4.81 8.16 -13.56
CA PRO A 126 -5.22 9.35 -12.82
C PRO A 126 -6.46 9.12 -11.94
N GLN A 127 -7.42 8.31 -12.41
CA GLN A 127 -8.66 8.04 -11.67
C GLN A 127 -8.39 7.19 -10.42
N THR A 128 -7.44 6.25 -10.48
CA THR A 128 -7.05 5.45 -9.31
C THR A 128 -6.29 6.29 -8.28
N VAL A 129 -5.45 7.23 -8.73
CA VAL A 129 -4.74 8.14 -7.82
C VAL A 129 -5.72 9.03 -7.06
N GLU A 130 -6.76 9.55 -7.74
CA GLU A 130 -7.85 10.32 -7.11
C GLU A 130 -8.60 9.48 -6.07
N ILE A 131 -8.98 8.23 -6.39
CA ILE A 131 -9.67 7.35 -5.44
C ILE A 131 -8.78 7.05 -4.22
N ILE A 132 -7.48 6.85 -4.40
CA ILE A 132 -6.54 6.61 -3.30
C ILE A 132 -6.41 7.86 -2.43
N ALA A 133 -6.36 9.05 -3.03
CA ALA A 133 -6.33 10.32 -2.30
C ALA A 133 -7.61 10.51 -1.47
N ASP A 134 -8.78 10.28 -2.06
CA ASP A 134 -10.08 10.38 -1.39
C ASP A 134 -10.19 9.40 -0.20
N VAL A 135 -9.72 8.15 -0.39
CA VAL A 135 -9.67 7.15 0.68
C VAL A 135 -8.70 7.58 1.79
N GLY A 136 -7.54 8.14 1.42
CA GLY A 136 -6.56 8.66 2.38
C GLY A 136 -7.11 9.84 3.21
N GLU A 137 -7.82 10.76 2.57
CA GLU A 137 -8.46 11.89 3.23
C GLU A 137 -9.58 11.42 4.17
N ALA A 138 -10.45 10.51 3.70
CA ALA A 138 -11.51 9.92 4.51
C ALA A 138 -10.97 9.15 5.74
N LEU A 139 -9.84 8.44 5.60
CA LEU A 139 -9.17 7.76 6.71
C LEU A 139 -8.63 8.74 7.74
N LEU A 140 -7.99 9.81 7.27
CA LEU A 140 -7.45 10.84 8.15
C LEU A 140 -8.56 11.59 8.89
N GLU A 141 -9.65 11.90 8.20
CA GLU A 141 -10.85 12.50 8.79
C GLU A 141 -11.52 11.55 9.80
N GLY A 142 -11.66 10.26 9.46
CA GLY A 142 -12.17 9.24 10.38
C GLY A 142 -11.32 9.10 11.65
N LYS A 143 -9.99 9.16 11.52
CA LYS A 143 -9.06 9.16 12.67
C LYS A 143 -9.26 10.38 13.57
N ARG A 144 -9.42 11.58 12.98
CA ARG A 144 -9.68 12.80 13.75
C ARG A 144 -11.04 12.76 14.45
N ALA A 145 -12.08 12.30 13.75
CA ALA A 145 -13.42 12.14 14.30
C ALA A 145 -13.44 11.13 15.47
N ALA A 146 -12.75 10.00 15.34
CA ALA A 146 -12.62 9.01 16.40
C ALA A 146 -11.83 9.53 17.61
N ALA A 147 -10.82 10.38 17.40
CA ALA A 147 -10.10 11.04 18.48
C ALA A 147 -10.95 12.12 19.19
N ALA A 148 -11.81 12.82 18.44
CA ALA A 148 -12.70 13.86 18.96
C ALA A 148 -13.90 13.28 19.74
N ASP A 149 -14.43 12.13 19.31
CA ASP A 149 -15.44 11.36 20.04
C ASP A 149 -14.99 9.90 20.27
N PRO A 150 -14.16 9.66 21.31
CA PRO A 150 -13.66 8.32 21.64
C PRO A 150 -14.74 7.36 22.13
N ARG A 151 -15.96 7.85 22.41
CA ARG A 151 -16.98 7.07 23.12
C ARG A 151 -17.87 6.23 22.22
N GLY A 152 -17.72 6.34 20.89
CA GLY A 152 -18.29 5.46 19.89
C GLY A 152 -19.81 5.20 19.98
N PRO A 153 -20.38 4.40 19.08
CA PRO A 153 -21.77 3.98 19.19
C PRO A 153 -21.95 3.06 20.41
N LYS A 154 -22.69 3.50 21.43
CA LYS A 154 -22.92 2.71 22.65
C LYS A 154 -24.11 1.76 22.48
N GLY A 155 -23.80 0.46 22.45
CA GLY A 155 -24.78 -0.62 22.47
C GLY A 155 -25.35 -0.98 21.09
N VAL A 156 -26.05 -2.12 21.04
CA VAL A 156 -26.58 -2.73 19.80
C VAL A 156 -27.56 -1.83 19.03
N PHE A 157 -28.33 -0.99 19.74
CA PHE A 157 -29.24 -0.01 19.12
C PHE A 157 -28.50 1.15 18.45
N ALA A 158 -27.38 1.59 19.01
CA ALA A 158 -26.56 2.64 18.41
C ALA A 158 -25.84 2.12 17.16
N LEU A 159 -25.34 0.87 17.18
CA LEU A 159 -24.79 0.22 15.97
C LEU A 159 -25.85 0.11 14.87
N MET A 160 -27.05 -0.39 15.18
CA MET A 160 -28.15 -0.48 14.22
C MET A 160 -28.50 0.89 13.60
N ARG A 161 -28.43 1.96 14.39
CA ARG A 161 -28.66 3.32 13.89
C ARG A 161 -27.54 3.78 12.96
N VAL A 162 -26.29 3.47 13.27
CA VAL A 162 -25.12 3.78 12.42
C VAL A 162 -25.21 3.04 11.09
N THR A 163 -25.60 1.77 11.07
CA THR A 163 -25.81 1.04 9.81
C THR A 163 -26.95 1.62 8.98
N LYS A 164 -27.94 2.26 9.61
CA LYS A 164 -29.06 2.91 8.92
C LYS A 164 -28.72 4.31 8.40
N ASP A 165 -27.55 4.84 8.74
CA ASP A 165 -27.06 6.11 8.23
C ASP A 165 -26.81 5.98 6.70
N PRO A 166 -27.32 6.93 5.87
CA PRO A 166 -27.14 6.88 4.43
C PRO A 166 -25.67 6.96 3.99
N ASP A 167 -24.78 7.59 4.77
CA ASP A 167 -23.35 7.70 4.44
C ASP A 167 -22.62 6.38 4.73
N VAL A 168 -22.91 5.77 5.87
CA VAL A 168 -22.37 4.47 6.27
C VAL A 168 -22.85 3.37 5.31
N SER A 169 -24.13 3.40 4.93
CA SER A 169 -24.70 2.46 3.97
C SER A 169 -24.02 2.56 2.59
N ARG A 170 -23.69 3.78 2.14
CA ARG A 170 -22.97 4.00 0.88
C ARG A 170 -21.56 3.43 0.95
N GLY A 171 -20.82 3.69 2.03
CA GLY A 171 -19.47 3.14 2.23
C GLY A 171 -19.46 1.61 2.28
N LEU A 172 -20.38 1.01 3.05
CA LEU A 172 -20.52 -0.45 3.13
C LEU A 172 -20.91 -1.05 1.77
N GLY A 173 -21.82 -0.41 1.04
CA GLY A 173 -22.21 -0.81 -0.31
C GLY A 173 -21.03 -0.82 -1.29
N PHE A 174 -20.15 0.18 -1.21
CA PHE A 174 -18.92 0.23 -1.99
C PHE A 174 -17.97 -0.92 -1.65
N MET A 175 -17.74 -1.20 -0.36
CA MET A 175 -16.92 -2.32 0.10
C MET A 175 -17.43 -3.68 -0.40
N ILE A 176 -18.75 -3.89 -0.39
CA ILE A 176 -19.38 -5.10 -0.93
C ILE A 176 -19.09 -5.25 -2.43
N GLN A 177 -19.12 -4.16 -3.20
CA GLN A 177 -18.84 -4.21 -4.63
C GLN A 177 -17.36 -4.50 -4.93
N ILE A 178 -16.44 -3.94 -4.13
CA ILE A 178 -15.01 -4.28 -4.20
C ILE A 178 -14.81 -5.78 -3.93
N ALA A 179 -15.37 -6.29 -2.83
CA ALA A 179 -15.27 -7.71 -2.48
C ALA A 179 -15.81 -8.62 -3.60
N ARG A 180 -16.95 -8.25 -4.20
CA ARG A 180 -17.53 -8.98 -5.34
C ARG A 180 -16.64 -8.94 -6.58
N ALA A 181 -16.05 -7.80 -6.90
CA ALA A 181 -15.14 -7.67 -8.03
C ALA A 181 -13.87 -8.50 -7.83
N PHE A 182 -13.32 -8.48 -6.61
CA PHE A 182 -12.14 -9.23 -6.24
C PHE A 182 -12.38 -10.75 -6.27
N GLY A 183 -13.46 -11.24 -5.65
CA GLY A 183 -13.80 -12.66 -5.65
C GLY A 183 -14.01 -13.25 -7.04
N ARG A 184 -14.58 -12.47 -7.98
CA ARG A 184 -14.68 -12.90 -9.39
C ARG A 184 -13.33 -13.08 -10.06
N ARG A 185 -12.33 -12.25 -9.73
CA ARG A 185 -10.97 -12.37 -10.29
C ARG A 185 -10.23 -13.58 -9.73
N LEU A 186 -10.40 -13.87 -8.44
CA LEU A 186 -9.84 -15.07 -7.81
C LEU A 186 -10.42 -16.35 -8.43
N ALA A 187 -11.74 -16.42 -8.55
CA ALA A 187 -12.40 -17.57 -9.19
C ALA A 187 -11.92 -17.79 -10.64
N GLN A 188 -11.66 -16.71 -11.40
CA GLN A 188 -11.11 -16.79 -12.75
C GLN A 188 -9.65 -17.28 -12.78
N ALA A 189 -8.82 -16.85 -11.82
CA ALA A 189 -7.44 -17.28 -11.68
C ALA A 189 -7.34 -18.78 -11.33
N ASP A 190 -8.23 -19.27 -10.46
CA ASP A 190 -8.27 -20.67 -10.04
C ASP A 190 -8.75 -21.61 -11.16
N THR A 191 -9.62 -21.13 -12.06
CA THR A 191 -10.05 -21.90 -13.25
C THR A 191 -9.00 -21.96 -14.37
N ALA A 192 -7.82 -21.35 -14.21
CA ALA A 192 -6.80 -21.23 -15.26
C ALA A 192 -5.62 -22.25 -15.21
N PRO A 193 -5.84 -23.58 -15.12
CA PRO A 193 -4.85 -24.53 -15.61
C PRO A 193 -5.46 -25.60 -16.55
N ALA A 194 -5.28 -25.44 -17.87
CA ALA A 194 -5.29 -26.55 -18.87
C ALA A 194 -5.06 -26.11 -20.34
N ALA A 195 -5.08 -24.83 -20.70
CA ALA A 195 -5.07 -24.44 -22.12
C ALA A 195 -3.68 -24.25 -22.77
N ARG A 196 -2.56 -24.39 -22.03
CA ARG A 196 -1.21 -24.05 -22.53
C ARG A 196 -0.27 -25.22 -22.80
N HIS A 197 -0.74 -26.47 -22.75
CA HIS A 197 0.09 -27.67 -23.01
C HIS A 197 -0.39 -28.54 -24.19
N ALA A 198 -1.27 -28.02 -25.05
CA ALA A 198 -1.76 -28.75 -26.24
C ALA A 198 -1.32 -28.14 -27.59
N ALA A 199 -0.24 -27.34 -27.61
CA ALA A 199 0.31 -26.79 -28.85
C ALA A 199 1.84 -26.78 -28.81
N THR A 200 2.43 -27.97 -28.84
CA THR A 200 3.79 -28.24 -29.36
C THR A 200 3.77 -29.56 -30.10
#